data_AF-A0A381S5L5-F1
#
_entry.id   AF-A0A381S5L5-F1
#
_cell.length_a   1.000
_cell.length_b   1.000
_cell.length_c   1.000
_cell.angle_alpha   90.00
_cell.angle_beta   90.00
_cell.angle_gamma   90.00
#
_symmetry.space_group_name_H-M   'P 1'
#
loop_
_entity.id
_entity.type
_entity.pdbx_description
1 polymer ?
#
loop_
_entity_poly.entity_id
_entity_poly.type
_entity_poly.pdbx_seq_one_letter_code
_entity_poly.pdbx_strand_id
1 'polypeptide(L)'
;IRQRIRKEFQISEDDLLLLFIGSGFETKGLDRALRALASLPSDLQKRSQLMVIGQDHSEEYQQLAKQLGVGRKVHFLGGRPDIPELLAAGELLLHPAYRENTGTILLEAIAAGVPVLTTNVCGYAHHVERASAGIVLSSPFEQDQLNLELANVLLSPMRKEWETNGLRYGENEDLYHMPTDAVDILEDHCRKDLGRDFTAVTPSAFSIRYLDKRLSDGIFHGASFDQIRQFQGQGELIRSGLGRRTSRLEFDDRSYYLKTHTGVGWWEIIKNWTYLRLPVLGAKNEWHGVHHLQRHGIDTLTIAGYGTSGEIGEFSWPYATRQSFIITEEIKGSISLEELSYEWQQNPPRKKSELRYKRWLIRRIAEMARTIHQSGANHRDFYLCHFLLQRAYDNGELSIEKSKLYVIDLHRMQIRRETPERWKLKDISGLRFSCLALIDAGVLTQRDLYRFMSTYLGAPLRDAWSGYRSFWGEVISKANNLRAAEQRKSLEGLPATAKTVPAARTQH
;
A
#
# COMPACT_ATOMS: atom_id res chain seq x y z
N ILE A 1 -1.86 8.81 24.33
CA ILE A 1 -0.74 9.57 23.71
C ILE A 1 -0.69 10.99 24.26
N ARG A 2 -1.75 11.80 24.06
CA ARG A 2 -1.89 13.17 24.59
C ARG A 2 -1.44 13.35 26.05
N GLN A 3 -2.01 12.58 27.00
CA GLN A 3 -1.63 12.65 28.42
C GLN A 3 -0.13 12.40 28.68
N ARG A 4 0.50 11.52 27.90
CA ARG A 4 1.93 11.20 28.04
C ARG A 4 2.78 12.41 27.66
N ILE A 5 2.53 13.00 26.48
CA ILE A 5 3.25 14.17 25.99
C ILE A 5 3.06 15.36 26.94
N ARG A 6 1.82 15.64 27.36
CA ARG A 6 1.55 16.75 28.30
C ARG A 6 2.28 16.58 29.63
N LYS A 7 2.33 15.36 30.17
CA LYS A 7 3.06 15.05 31.40
C LYS A 7 4.58 15.22 31.24
N GLU A 8 5.15 14.80 30.10
CA GLU A 8 6.58 14.94 29.79
C GLU A 8 7.05 16.40 29.89
N PHE A 9 6.21 17.34 29.44
CA PHE A 9 6.52 18.77 29.41
C PHE A 9 5.83 19.59 30.51
N GLN A 10 5.27 18.93 31.52
CA GLN A 10 4.60 19.57 32.67
C GLN A 10 3.47 20.54 32.26
N ILE A 11 2.72 20.17 31.21
CA ILE A 11 1.58 20.92 30.70
C ILE A 11 0.32 20.41 31.40
N SER A 12 -0.43 21.31 32.05
CA SER A 12 -1.70 20.97 32.73
C SER A 12 -2.76 20.56 31.72
N GLU A 13 -3.78 19.79 32.09
CA GLU A 13 -4.93 19.49 31.20
C GLU A 13 -5.67 20.77 30.75
N ASP A 14 -5.67 21.81 31.59
CA ASP A 14 -6.34 23.10 31.31
C ASP A 14 -5.50 24.08 30.45
N ASP A 15 -4.22 23.77 30.22
CA ASP A 15 -3.34 24.59 29.39
C ASP A 15 -3.64 24.40 27.90
N LEU A 16 -3.34 25.41 27.08
CA LEU A 16 -3.43 25.35 25.62
C LEU A 16 -2.03 25.14 25.06
N LEU A 17 -1.77 23.98 24.45
CA LEU A 17 -0.50 23.67 23.82
C LEU A 17 -0.54 24.04 22.32
N LEU A 18 0.13 25.15 22.01
CA LEU A 18 0.37 25.63 20.67
C LEU A 18 1.62 24.94 20.11
N LEU A 19 1.59 24.62 18.83
CA LEU A 19 2.67 23.96 18.13
C LEU A 19 3.23 24.88 17.06
N PHE A 20 4.55 25.00 17.01
CA PHE A 20 5.30 25.56 15.89
C PHE A 20 6.26 24.48 15.42
N ILE A 21 6.08 23.99 14.20
CA ILE A 21 6.81 22.81 13.69
C ILE A 21 7.49 23.13 12.35
N GLY A 22 8.81 22.99 12.34
CA GLY A 22 9.66 23.03 11.14
C GLY A 22 11.01 23.69 11.38
N SER A 23 12.05 23.20 10.68
CA SER A 23 13.35 23.87 10.58
C SER A 23 13.26 25.10 9.67
N GLY A 24 14.06 26.14 9.92
CA GLY A 24 13.95 27.44 9.26
C GLY A 24 13.07 28.41 10.06
N PHE A 25 13.41 28.64 11.33
CA PHE A 25 12.62 29.46 12.26
C PHE A 25 12.36 30.87 11.74
N GLU A 26 13.36 31.48 11.10
CA GLU A 26 13.25 32.80 10.48
C GLU A 26 12.21 32.79 9.35
N THR A 27 12.34 31.89 8.38
CA THR A 27 11.44 31.84 7.21
C THR A 27 10.02 31.44 7.59
N LYS A 28 9.87 30.59 8.61
CA LYS A 28 8.58 30.13 9.17
C LYS A 28 7.96 31.11 10.17
N GLY A 29 8.64 32.20 10.49
CA GLY A 29 8.07 33.30 11.27
C GLY A 29 7.92 33.00 12.76
N LEU A 30 8.92 32.34 13.37
CA LEU A 30 8.88 32.06 14.81
C LEU A 30 8.82 33.35 15.64
N ASP A 31 9.48 34.42 15.21
CA ASP A 31 9.38 35.75 15.81
C ASP A 31 7.93 36.26 15.85
N ARG A 32 7.17 36.08 14.76
CA ARG A 32 5.74 36.47 14.66
C ARG A 32 4.89 35.66 15.62
N ALA A 33 5.15 34.36 15.72
CA ALA A 33 4.48 33.46 16.66
C ALA A 33 4.74 33.85 18.12
N LEU A 34 6.00 34.20 18.45
CA LEU A 34 6.38 34.65 19.79
C LEU A 34 5.72 35.99 20.16
N ARG A 35 5.67 36.95 19.23
CA ARG A 35 4.96 38.22 19.42
C ARG A 35 3.46 38.02 19.62
N ALA A 36 2.85 37.10 18.85
CA ALA A 36 1.45 36.76 19.01
C ALA A 36 1.16 36.13 20.38
N LEU A 37 1.98 35.18 20.83
CA LEU A 37 1.88 34.61 22.18
C LEU A 37 2.00 35.68 23.28
N ALA A 38 2.93 36.63 23.10
CA ALA A 38 3.15 37.74 24.03
C ALA A 38 2.00 38.75 24.07
N SER A 39 1.23 38.87 22.98
CA SER A 39 0.10 39.78 22.86
C SER A 39 -1.20 39.26 23.49
N LEU A 40 -1.26 37.97 23.83
CA LEU A 40 -2.48 37.36 24.37
C LEU A 40 -2.93 38.04 25.68
N PRO A 41 -4.25 38.16 25.93
CA PRO A 41 -4.78 38.61 27.22
C PRO A 41 -4.21 37.79 28.37
N SER A 42 -3.95 38.43 29.52
CA SER A 42 -3.17 37.81 30.61
C SER A 42 -3.67 36.43 31.06
N ASP A 43 -4.99 36.22 31.14
CA ASP A 43 -5.57 34.93 31.55
C ASP A 43 -5.48 33.83 30.49
N LEU A 44 -5.41 34.22 29.21
CA LEU A 44 -5.18 33.30 28.11
C LEU A 44 -3.69 32.98 28.00
N GLN A 45 -2.83 33.99 28.05
CA GLN A 45 -1.38 33.84 28.06
C GLN A 45 -0.87 32.96 29.21
N LYS A 46 -1.48 33.07 30.40
CA LYS A 46 -1.14 32.21 31.55
C LYS A 46 -1.35 30.73 31.28
N ARG A 47 -2.31 30.37 30.41
CA ARG A 47 -2.64 28.98 30.07
C ARG A 47 -2.04 28.54 28.73
N SER A 48 -1.55 29.45 27.90
CA SER A 48 -0.92 29.10 26.62
C SER A 48 0.55 28.70 26.79
N GLN A 49 0.92 27.55 26.25
CA GLN A 49 2.28 27.03 26.13
C GLN A 49 2.60 26.85 24.64
N LEU A 50 3.79 27.21 24.20
CA LEU A 50 4.24 27.04 22.82
C LEU A 50 5.39 26.04 22.77
N MET A 51 5.22 24.97 22.00
CA MET A 51 6.33 24.08 21.63
C MET A 51 6.89 24.46 20.27
N VAL A 52 8.20 24.65 20.24
CA VAL A 52 8.97 24.94 19.04
C VAL A 52 9.77 23.68 18.70
N ILE A 53 9.41 23.04 17.58
CA ILE A 53 10.00 21.78 17.13
C ILE A 53 10.66 22.01 15.78
N GLY A 54 11.95 21.72 15.68
CA GLY A 54 12.74 21.95 14.48
C GLY A 54 14.23 21.97 14.81
N GLN A 55 15.05 21.48 13.88
CA GLN A 55 16.50 21.52 14.01
C GLN A 55 17.00 22.85 13.44
N ASP A 56 17.25 23.82 14.32
CA ASP A 56 17.69 25.17 13.94
C ASP A 56 18.34 25.91 15.13
N HIS A 57 18.93 27.08 14.88
CA HIS A 57 19.49 27.95 15.91
C HIS A 57 18.39 28.66 16.70
N SER A 58 18.22 28.30 17.97
CA SER A 58 17.13 28.81 18.83
C SER A 58 17.52 29.97 19.73
N GLU A 59 18.80 30.32 19.83
CA GLU A 59 19.31 31.28 20.84
C GLU A 59 18.66 32.67 20.73
N GLU A 60 18.55 33.21 19.51
CA GLU A 60 17.94 34.51 19.26
C GLU A 60 16.44 34.53 19.63
N TYR A 61 15.72 33.43 19.38
CA TYR A 61 14.30 33.29 19.69
C TYR A 61 14.07 33.07 21.19
N GLN A 62 14.98 32.37 21.87
CA GLN A 62 14.96 32.27 23.33
C GLN A 62 15.18 33.64 23.98
N GLN A 63 16.09 34.46 23.45
CA GLN A 63 16.30 35.83 23.92
C GLN A 63 15.07 36.69 23.65
N LEU A 64 14.50 36.62 22.45
CA LEU A 64 13.26 37.32 22.10
C LEU A 64 12.10 36.92 23.01
N ALA A 65 11.91 35.63 23.27
CA ALA A 65 10.87 35.15 24.19
C ALA A 65 11.06 35.68 25.61
N LYS A 66 12.30 35.79 26.09
CA LYS A 66 12.61 36.41 27.39
C LYS A 66 12.28 37.91 27.39
N GLN A 67 12.67 38.64 26.35
CA GLN A 67 12.37 40.07 26.20
C GLN A 67 10.87 40.35 26.16
N LEU A 68 10.11 39.47 25.51
CA LEU A 68 8.65 39.53 25.42
C LEU A 68 7.92 39.04 26.68
N GLY A 69 8.64 38.58 27.71
CA GLY A 69 8.05 38.10 28.97
C GLY A 69 7.41 36.70 28.90
N VAL A 70 7.53 36.01 27.76
CA VAL A 70 6.93 34.67 27.53
C VAL A 70 7.95 33.52 27.58
N GLY A 71 9.21 33.78 27.95
CA GLY A 71 10.27 32.77 27.91
C GLY A 71 9.98 31.48 28.70
N ARG A 72 9.20 31.52 29.78
CA ARG A 72 8.78 30.32 30.54
C ARG A 72 7.63 29.54 29.89
N LYS A 73 7.01 30.10 28.85
CA LYS A 73 5.89 29.52 28.10
C LYS A 73 6.34 28.86 26.80
N VAL A 74 7.62 28.97 26.44
CA VAL A 74 8.15 28.49 25.17
C VAL A 74 9.13 27.35 25.42
N HIS A 75 8.87 26.20 24.81
CA HIS A 75 9.66 24.99 24.95
C HIS A 75 10.35 24.69 23.61
N PHE A 76 11.66 24.84 23.56
CA PHE A 76 12.45 24.53 22.37
C PHE A 76 12.92 23.08 22.44
N LEU A 77 12.47 22.25 21.50
CA LEU A 77 12.65 20.79 21.57
C LEU A 77 13.71 20.23 20.61
N GLY A 78 14.24 21.06 19.71
CA GLY A 78 15.11 20.62 18.63
C GLY A 78 14.37 19.77 17.59
N GLY A 79 15.12 19.05 16.75
CA GLY A 79 14.55 18.07 15.82
C GLY A 79 13.94 16.87 16.54
N ARG A 80 12.72 16.48 16.19
CA ARG A 80 11.97 15.36 16.81
C ARG A 80 11.37 14.44 15.75
N PRO A 81 11.43 13.11 15.93
CA PRO A 81 10.82 12.16 14.99
C PRO A 81 9.35 11.84 15.29
N ASP A 82 8.83 12.21 16.46
CA ASP A 82 7.50 11.90 16.98
C ASP A 82 6.49 13.03 16.73
N ILE A 83 6.55 13.63 15.54
CA ILE A 83 5.64 14.71 15.11
C ILE A 83 4.15 14.31 15.20
N PRO A 84 3.73 13.09 14.78
CA PRO A 84 2.33 12.68 14.91
C PRO A 84 1.83 12.68 16.36
N GLU A 85 2.66 12.23 17.30
CA GLU A 85 2.33 12.23 18.73
C GLU A 85 2.24 13.63 19.31
N LEU A 86 3.10 14.55 18.86
CA LEU A 86 3.08 15.96 19.23
C LEU A 86 1.83 16.67 18.69
N LEU A 87 1.49 16.45 17.42
CA LEU A 87 0.25 16.96 16.82
C LEU A 87 -0.97 16.46 17.60
N ALA A 88 -1.05 15.17 17.92
CA ALA A 88 -2.15 14.61 18.71
C ALA A 88 -2.25 15.18 20.15
N ALA A 89 -1.23 15.88 20.63
CA ALA A 89 -1.21 16.52 21.94
C ALA A 89 -1.51 18.03 21.90
N GLY A 90 -1.40 18.67 20.74
CA GLY A 90 -1.60 20.11 20.58
C GLY A 90 -3.05 20.52 20.34
N GLU A 91 -3.30 21.83 20.45
CA GLU A 91 -4.61 22.46 20.28
C GLU A 91 -4.65 23.39 19.08
N LEU A 92 -3.49 23.81 18.58
CA LEU A 92 -3.35 24.71 17.44
C LEU A 92 -1.96 24.58 16.86
N LEU A 93 -1.86 24.41 15.54
CA LEU A 93 -0.63 24.67 14.80
C LEU A 93 -0.57 26.16 14.45
N LEU A 94 0.47 26.85 14.88
CA LEU A 94 0.76 28.25 14.57
C LEU A 94 1.92 28.34 13.59
N HIS A 95 1.64 28.72 12.33
CA HIS A 95 2.61 28.73 11.23
C HIS A 95 2.62 30.04 10.42
N PRO A 96 2.97 31.19 11.03
CA PRO A 96 2.88 32.50 10.37
C PRO A 96 4.08 32.83 9.46
N ALA A 97 4.36 31.96 8.48
CA ALA A 97 5.56 32.03 7.65
C ALA A 97 5.69 33.34 6.86
N TYR A 98 6.94 33.79 6.67
CA TYR A 98 7.30 34.82 5.70
C TYR A 98 7.33 34.24 4.28
N ARG A 99 7.87 33.03 4.15
CA ARG A 99 8.06 32.32 2.88
C ARG A 99 7.95 30.83 3.13
N GLU A 100 7.07 30.15 2.41
CA GLU A 100 6.88 28.71 2.53
C GLU A 100 6.39 28.15 1.19
N ASN A 101 7.25 27.36 0.52
CA ASN A 101 6.95 26.86 -0.83
C ASN A 101 5.74 25.93 -0.84
N THR A 102 5.62 25.12 0.21
CA THR A 102 4.50 24.18 0.39
C THR A 102 3.90 24.36 1.77
N GLY A 103 4.59 23.89 2.82
CA GLY A 103 4.04 23.80 4.17
C GLY A 103 3.33 22.46 4.39
N THR A 104 4.05 21.35 4.18
CA THR A 104 3.52 19.98 4.40
C THR A 104 2.94 19.80 5.80
N ILE A 105 3.53 20.47 6.79
CA ILE A 105 3.06 20.48 8.18
C ILE A 105 1.62 20.99 8.35
N LEU A 106 1.14 21.86 7.44
CA LEU A 106 -0.26 22.32 7.46
C LEU A 106 -1.20 21.15 7.17
N LEU A 107 -0.86 20.30 6.20
CA LEU A 107 -1.62 19.09 5.88
C LEU A 107 -1.52 18.03 6.97
N GLU A 108 -0.33 17.85 7.56
CA GLU A 108 -0.13 16.93 8.68
C GLU A 108 -1.00 17.34 9.89
N ALA A 109 -1.07 18.63 10.21
CA ALA A 109 -1.95 19.13 11.27
C ALA A 109 -3.43 18.92 10.96
N ILE A 110 -3.88 19.28 9.74
CA ILE A 110 -5.26 19.02 9.29
C ILE A 110 -5.61 17.54 9.45
N ALA A 111 -4.76 16.64 8.94
CA ALA A 111 -4.97 15.19 9.00
C ALA A 111 -4.95 14.64 10.44
N ALA A 112 -4.24 15.30 11.35
CA ALA A 112 -4.24 14.99 12.78
C ALA A 112 -5.42 15.61 13.55
N GLY A 113 -6.31 16.36 12.89
CA GLY A 113 -7.41 17.08 13.54
C GLY A 113 -6.96 18.30 14.34
N VAL A 114 -5.76 18.82 14.09
CA VAL A 114 -5.24 20.00 14.78
C VAL A 114 -5.60 21.24 13.97
N PRO A 115 -6.37 22.19 14.52
CA PRO A 115 -6.67 23.45 13.83
C PRO A 115 -5.39 24.22 13.47
N VAL A 116 -5.44 25.01 12.40
CA VAL A 116 -4.27 25.71 11.86
C VAL A 116 -4.50 27.23 11.83
N LEU A 117 -3.54 28.01 12.34
CA LEU A 117 -3.45 29.45 12.11
C LEU A 117 -2.17 29.73 11.31
N THR A 118 -2.33 30.11 10.04
CA THR A 118 -1.23 30.26 9.08
C THR A 118 -1.38 31.53 8.24
N THR A 119 -0.41 31.81 7.37
CA THR A 119 -0.44 32.91 6.38
C THR A 119 -0.67 32.38 4.97
N ASN A 120 -1.32 33.19 4.13
CA ASN A 120 -1.64 32.84 2.73
C ASN A 120 -0.42 32.71 1.81
N VAL A 121 0.77 33.11 2.28
CA VAL A 121 2.04 32.95 1.55
C VAL A 121 2.54 31.49 1.55
N CYS A 122 1.96 30.61 2.36
CA CYS A 122 2.28 29.19 2.34
C CYS A 122 1.57 28.51 1.17
N GLY A 123 2.30 27.76 0.34
CA GLY A 123 1.72 27.10 -0.84
C GLY A 123 0.49 26.22 -0.55
N TYR A 124 0.46 25.55 0.60
CA TYR A 124 -0.63 24.68 1.05
C TYR A 124 -1.65 25.36 1.97
N ALA A 125 -1.57 26.68 2.18
CA ALA A 125 -2.54 27.41 3.00
C ALA A 125 -3.98 27.22 2.50
N HIS A 126 -4.19 27.13 1.19
CA HIS A 126 -5.51 26.91 0.59
C HIS A 126 -6.18 25.59 1.04
N HIS A 127 -5.41 24.60 1.52
CA HIS A 127 -5.99 23.38 2.10
C HIS A 127 -6.65 23.64 3.45
N VAL A 128 -6.15 24.59 4.25
CA VAL A 128 -6.76 25.00 5.52
C VAL A 128 -8.15 25.59 5.27
N GLU A 129 -8.29 26.45 4.27
CA GLU A 129 -9.57 27.05 3.87
C GLU A 129 -10.54 26.01 3.32
N ARG A 130 -10.07 25.15 2.38
CA ARG A 130 -10.88 24.07 1.80
C ARG A 130 -11.36 23.07 2.85
N ALA A 131 -10.50 22.73 3.80
CA ALA A 131 -10.85 21.87 4.91
C ALA A 131 -11.75 22.58 5.93
N SER A 132 -11.86 23.92 5.91
CA SER A 132 -12.49 24.69 6.98
C SER A 132 -11.96 24.25 8.35
N ALA A 133 -10.64 24.15 8.46
CA ALA A 133 -9.92 23.58 9.61
C ALA A 133 -9.00 24.59 10.29
N GLY A 134 -9.30 25.89 10.17
CA GLY A 134 -8.45 26.95 10.72
C GLY A 134 -8.65 28.29 10.04
N ILE A 135 -7.67 29.18 10.24
CA ILE A 135 -7.66 30.55 9.71
C ILE A 135 -6.39 30.77 8.89
N VAL A 136 -6.56 31.40 7.72
CA VAL A 136 -5.47 31.83 6.85
C VAL A 136 -5.44 33.35 6.81
N LEU A 137 -4.35 33.94 7.29
CA LEU A 137 -4.15 35.38 7.25
C LEU A 137 -3.75 35.84 5.85
N SER A 138 -4.40 36.89 5.38
CA SER A 138 -4.12 37.49 4.08
C SER A 138 -2.82 38.30 4.09
N SER A 139 -2.23 38.45 2.90
CA SER A 139 -1.12 39.39 2.66
C SER A 139 -1.66 40.76 2.24
N PRO A 140 -1.00 41.88 2.61
CA PRO A 140 0.24 41.95 3.38
C PRO A 140 0.07 41.51 4.84
N PHE A 141 1.11 40.91 5.41
CA PHE A 141 1.08 40.42 6.79
C PHE A 141 1.01 41.60 7.78
N GLU A 142 0.08 41.52 8.72
CA GLU A 142 -0.04 42.45 9.84
C GLU A 142 0.01 41.69 11.17
N GLN A 143 0.96 42.07 12.04
CA GLN A 143 1.15 41.39 13.33
C GLN A 143 -0.09 41.51 14.22
N ASP A 144 -0.77 42.65 14.22
CA ASP A 144 -1.97 42.87 15.03
C ASP A 144 -3.13 41.96 14.61
N GLN A 145 -3.24 41.64 13.32
CA GLN A 145 -4.20 40.65 12.85
C GLN A 145 -3.85 39.24 13.35
N LEU A 146 -2.57 38.85 13.34
CA LEU A 146 -2.15 37.56 13.91
C LEU A 146 -2.43 37.49 15.40
N ASN A 147 -2.18 38.57 16.13
CA ASN A 147 -2.46 38.69 17.57
C ASN A 147 -3.95 38.48 17.85
N LEU A 148 -4.80 39.19 17.09
CA LEU A 148 -6.26 39.12 17.20
C LEU A 148 -6.77 37.71 16.88
N GLU A 149 -6.33 37.13 15.76
CA GLU A 149 -6.81 35.81 15.34
C GLU A 149 -6.31 34.68 16.23
N LEU A 150 -5.10 34.80 16.80
CA LEU A 150 -4.64 33.83 17.79
C LEU A 150 -5.57 33.85 19.02
N ALA A 151 -5.93 35.02 19.52
CA ALA A 151 -6.88 35.13 20.64
C ALA A 151 -8.26 34.56 20.26
N ASN A 152 -8.77 34.91 19.08
CA ASN A 152 -10.07 34.42 18.57
C ASN A 152 -10.09 32.90 18.47
N VAL A 153 -9.10 32.30 17.82
CA VAL A 153 -8.99 30.84 17.65
C VAL A 153 -8.97 30.13 19.01
N LEU A 154 -8.20 30.63 19.97
CA LEU A 154 -8.08 30.00 21.28
C LEU A 154 -9.33 30.15 22.16
N LEU A 155 -10.17 31.16 21.89
CA LEU A 155 -11.46 31.36 22.58
C LEU A 155 -12.64 30.76 21.80
N SER A 156 -12.44 30.40 20.53
CA SER A 156 -13.53 30.01 19.64
C SER A 156 -14.14 28.66 20.02
N PRO A 157 -15.48 28.56 20.07
CA PRO A 157 -16.17 27.27 20.17
C PRO A 157 -16.00 26.43 18.89
N MET A 158 -15.61 27.05 17.76
CA MET A 158 -15.45 26.37 16.47
C MET A 158 -14.25 25.43 16.42
N ARG A 159 -13.34 25.44 17.41
CA ARG A 159 -12.15 24.56 17.38
C ARG A 159 -12.50 23.08 17.23
N LYS A 160 -13.56 22.62 17.89
CA LYS A 160 -14.04 21.23 17.75
C LYS A 160 -14.56 20.92 16.34
N GLU A 161 -15.18 21.92 15.72
CA GLU A 161 -15.66 21.81 14.34
C GLU A 161 -14.48 21.78 13.37
N TRP A 162 -13.48 22.65 13.55
CA TRP A 162 -12.23 22.63 12.77
C TRP A 162 -11.47 21.32 12.90
N GLU A 163 -11.39 20.73 14.10
CA GLU A 163 -10.81 19.41 14.34
C GLU A 163 -11.55 18.34 13.53
N THR A 164 -12.88 18.30 13.64
CA THR A 164 -13.72 17.32 12.93
C THR A 164 -13.59 17.47 11.41
N ASN A 165 -13.61 18.70 10.92
CA ASN A 165 -13.47 18.99 9.49
C ASN A 165 -12.08 18.60 8.98
N GLY A 166 -11.03 18.87 9.77
CA GLY A 166 -9.67 18.49 9.42
C GLY A 166 -9.51 16.98 9.30
N LEU A 167 -10.00 16.21 10.28
CA LEU A 167 -10.00 14.74 10.23
C LEU A 167 -10.72 14.21 8.98
N ARG A 168 -11.91 14.74 8.68
CA ARG A 168 -12.67 14.38 7.47
C ARG A 168 -11.93 14.72 6.18
N TYR A 169 -11.25 15.87 6.13
CA TYR A 169 -10.46 16.27 4.97
C TYR A 169 -9.22 15.38 4.80
N GLY A 170 -8.60 14.96 5.90
CA GLY A 170 -7.46 14.04 5.94
C GLY A 170 -7.78 12.63 5.45
N GLU A 171 -9.04 12.20 5.45
CA GLU A 171 -9.45 10.91 4.86
C GLU A 171 -9.33 10.89 3.32
N ASN A 172 -9.07 12.04 2.67
CA ASN A 172 -8.90 12.10 1.23
C ASN A 172 -7.57 11.49 0.78
N GLU A 173 -7.65 10.35 0.08
CA GLU A 173 -6.50 9.62 -0.48
C GLU A 173 -5.63 10.50 -1.42
N ASP A 174 -6.24 11.50 -2.09
CA ASP A 174 -5.55 12.40 -3.01
C ASP A 174 -4.40 13.18 -2.36
N LEU A 175 -4.47 13.43 -1.04
CA LEU A 175 -3.43 14.15 -0.31
C LEU A 175 -2.11 13.38 -0.21
N TYR A 176 -2.12 12.07 -0.50
CA TYR A 176 -1.00 11.15 -0.27
C TYR A 176 -0.38 10.61 -1.56
N HIS A 177 -0.87 11.01 -2.74
CA HIS A 177 -0.41 10.46 -4.03
C HIS A 177 0.90 11.06 -4.54
N MET A 178 1.34 12.22 -4.05
CA MET A 178 2.53 12.94 -4.56
C MET A 178 3.77 12.06 -4.76
N PRO A 179 4.19 11.16 -3.84
CA PRO A 179 5.35 10.31 -4.09
C PRO A 179 5.14 9.33 -5.25
N THR A 180 3.92 8.84 -5.43
CA THR A 180 3.57 7.94 -6.53
C THR A 180 3.56 8.69 -7.85
N ASP A 181 2.89 9.84 -7.90
CA ASP A 181 2.82 10.67 -9.11
C ASP A 181 4.20 11.19 -9.53
N ALA A 182 5.05 11.55 -8.57
CA ALA A 182 6.42 11.98 -8.84
C ALA A 182 7.25 10.84 -9.46
N VAL A 183 7.11 9.60 -8.96
CA VAL A 183 7.75 8.44 -9.57
C VAL A 183 7.24 8.23 -10.99
N ASP A 184 5.93 8.31 -11.21
CA ASP A 184 5.34 8.11 -12.53
C ASP A 184 5.81 9.18 -13.54
N ILE A 185 5.88 10.45 -13.12
CA ILE A 185 6.40 11.55 -13.95
C ILE A 185 7.89 11.37 -14.25
N LEU A 186 8.70 10.99 -13.26
CA LEU A 186 10.14 10.75 -13.45
C LEU A 186 10.39 9.58 -14.40
N GLU A 187 9.65 8.48 -14.24
CA GLU A 187 9.71 7.34 -15.14
C GLU A 187 9.32 7.73 -16.57
N ASP A 188 8.28 8.54 -16.73
CA ASP A 188 7.81 9.00 -18.03
C ASP A 188 8.76 9.99 -18.71
N HIS A 189 9.30 10.97 -17.97
CA HIS A 189 10.25 11.96 -18.50
C HIS A 189 11.54 11.29 -18.99
N CYS A 190 12.06 10.32 -18.23
CA CYS A 190 13.27 9.61 -18.63
C CYS A 190 13.04 8.71 -19.85
N ARG A 191 11.87 8.07 -19.97
CA ARG A 191 11.51 7.30 -21.17
C ARG A 191 11.34 8.18 -22.41
N LYS A 192 10.75 9.38 -22.28
CA LYS A 192 10.33 10.21 -23.42
C LYS A 192 11.37 11.24 -23.85
N ASP A 193 11.92 12.00 -22.92
CA ASP A 193 12.63 13.26 -23.23
C ASP A 193 14.15 13.08 -23.24
N LEU A 194 14.67 12.18 -22.42
CA LEU A 194 16.11 11.94 -22.34
C LEU A 194 16.57 10.77 -23.21
N GLY A 195 15.64 9.93 -23.71
CA GLY A 195 15.98 8.67 -24.38
C GLY A 195 16.87 7.76 -23.53
N ARG A 196 16.93 8.03 -22.22
CA ARG A 196 17.76 7.35 -21.23
C ARG A 196 16.87 6.37 -20.50
N ASP A 197 17.00 5.10 -20.87
CA ASP A 197 16.71 4.03 -19.91
C ASP A 197 17.65 4.22 -18.72
N PHE A 198 17.13 4.21 -17.49
CA PHE A 198 17.95 4.36 -16.28
C PHE A 198 18.89 3.16 -16.14
N THR A 199 20.11 3.28 -16.65
CA THR A 199 21.18 2.26 -16.55
C THR A 199 22.43 2.76 -15.83
N ALA A 200 22.36 3.91 -15.14
CA ALA A 200 23.55 4.52 -14.55
C ALA A 200 23.18 5.38 -13.33
N VAL A 201 22.90 4.71 -12.23
CA VAL A 201 23.20 5.22 -10.89
C VAL A 201 23.93 4.07 -10.24
N THR A 202 25.09 4.30 -9.61
CA THR A 202 25.87 3.20 -9.01
C THR A 202 25.51 3.02 -7.52
N PRO A 203 24.51 2.20 -7.13
CA PRO A 203 24.45 1.60 -5.81
C PRO A 203 25.16 0.23 -5.83
N SER A 204 25.65 -0.19 -4.67
CA SER A 204 26.36 -1.46 -4.47
C SER A 204 25.70 -2.64 -5.21
N ALA A 205 26.53 -3.53 -5.75
CA ALA A 205 26.14 -4.71 -6.56
C ALA A 205 25.05 -5.59 -5.92
N PHE A 206 24.84 -5.47 -4.61
CA PHE A 206 23.77 -6.08 -3.82
C PHE A 206 23.12 -5.02 -2.94
N SER A 207 21.80 -4.88 -3.02
CA SER A 207 21.05 -3.87 -2.26
C SER A 207 19.78 -4.46 -1.66
N ILE A 208 19.62 -4.31 -0.35
CA ILE A 208 18.33 -4.43 0.33
C ILE A 208 17.59 -3.13 0.02
N ARG A 209 16.48 -3.22 -0.70
CA ARG A 209 15.72 -2.04 -1.16
C ARG A 209 14.65 -1.65 -0.16
N TYR A 210 14.10 -2.65 0.52
CA TYR A 210 13.09 -2.46 1.55
C TYR A 210 13.17 -3.61 2.56
N LEU A 211 12.99 -3.28 3.83
CA LEU A 211 12.83 -4.26 4.90
C LEU A 211 11.97 -3.61 5.98
N ASP A 212 10.90 -4.29 6.39
CA ASP A 212 10.01 -3.86 7.46
C ASP A 212 10.81 -3.66 8.75
N LYS A 213 10.53 -2.58 9.49
CA LYS A 213 11.28 -2.19 10.68
C LYS A 213 11.35 -3.29 11.73
N ARG A 214 10.30 -4.09 11.89
CA ARG A 214 10.27 -5.21 12.84
C ARG A 214 11.28 -6.29 12.45
N LEU A 215 11.39 -6.55 11.16
CA LEU A 215 12.36 -7.49 10.63
C LEU A 215 13.78 -6.91 10.69
N SER A 216 13.96 -5.63 10.36
CA SER A 216 15.28 -4.96 10.40
C SER A 216 15.82 -4.77 11.81
N ASP A 217 14.97 -4.55 12.80
CA ASP A 217 15.39 -4.34 14.19
C ASP A 217 15.42 -5.68 14.97
N GLY A 218 14.78 -6.71 14.41
CA GLY A 218 14.66 -8.06 14.97
C GLY A 218 15.53 -9.08 14.27
N ILE A 219 14.90 -10.05 13.60
CA ILE A 219 15.55 -11.25 13.05
C ILE A 219 16.64 -10.96 12.00
N PHE A 220 16.59 -9.79 11.35
CA PHE A 220 17.57 -9.35 10.35
C PHE A 220 18.35 -8.11 10.79
N HIS A 221 18.52 -7.91 12.11
CA HIS A 221 19.32 -6.81 12.63
C HIS A 221 20.76 -6.84 12.12
N GLY A 222 21.15 -5.78 11.39
CA GLY A 222 22.45 -5.66 10.74
C GLY A 222 22.71 -6.68 9.62
N ALA A 223 21.69 -7.43 9.17
CA ALA A 223 21.88 -8.49 8.19
C ALA A 223 22.14 -7.92 6.78
N SER A 224 23.14 -8.50 6.11
CA SER A 224 23.46 -8.21 4.72
C SER A 224 22.50 -8.90 3.75
N PHE A 225 22.51 -8.47 2.48
CA PHE A 225 21.70 -9.08 1.42
C PHE A 225 21.87 -10.61 1.34
N ASP A 226 23.11 -11.10 1.41
CA ASP A 226 23.39 -12.53 1.36
C ASP A 226 22.94 -13.26 2.61
N GLN A 227 23.04 -12.64 3.79
CA GLN A 227 22.55 -13.23 5.04
C GLN A 227 21.04 -13.43 5.00
N ILE A 228 20.27 -12.44 4.52
CA ILE A 228 18.82 -12.56 4.36
C ILE A 228 18.47 -13.63 3.31
N ARG A 229 19.15 -13.65 2.16
CA ARG A 229 18.89 -14.64 1.10
C ARG A 229 19.22 -16.06 1.53
N GLN A 230 20.31 -16.24 2.28
CA GLN A 230 20.74 -17.55 2.76
C GLN A 230 19.99 -17.99 4.01
N PHE A 231 19.24 -17.09 4.65
CA PHE A 231 18.50 -17.35 5.87
C PHE A 231 17.67 -18.63 5.76
N GLN A 232 17.98 -19.57 6.64
CA GLN A 232 17.22 -20.78 6.90
C GLN A 232 16.85 -20.70 8.37
N GLY A 233 15.70 -20.07 8.67
CA GLY A 233 15.16 -20.12 10.02
C GLY A 233 14.78 -21.55 10.43
N GLN A 234 14.13 -21.72 11.58
CA GLN A 234 13.55 -22.99 12.02
C GLN A 234 12.32 -23.46 11.19
N GLY A 235 12.14 -22.95 9.97
CA GLY A 235 10.94 -23.17 9.16
C GLY A 235 11.11 -24.25 8.09
N GLU A 236 9.99 -24.92 7.77
CA GLU A 236 9.90 -25.92 6.71
C GLU A 236 10.28 -25.35 5.32
N LEU A 237 11.10 -26.09 4.58
CA LEU A 237 11.38 -25.82 3.18
C LEU A 237 10.14 -26.20 2.35
N ILE A 238 9.30 -25.23 1.99
CA ILE A 238 8.01 -25.49 1.33
C ILE A 238 8.19 -25.92 -0.13
N ARG A 239 9.10 -25.28 -0.87
CA ARG A 239 9.39 -25.60 -2.29
C ARG A 239 10.83 -25.26 -2.66
N SER A 240 11.51 -26.19 -3.32
CA SER A 240 12.78 -25.96 -4.04
C SER A 240 12.62 -26.30 -5.52
N GLY A 241 12.87 -25.33 -6.40
CA GLY A 241 12.98 -25.54 -7.84
C GLY A 241 14.29 -24.95 -8.38
N LEU A 242 14.60 -25.21 -9.66
CA LEU A 242 15.76 -24.61 -10.34
C LEU A 242 15.75 -23.09 -10.17
N GLY A 243 16.70 -22.58 -9.38
CA GLY A 243 16.88 -21.15 -9.19
C GLY A 243 15.86 -20.44 -8.30
N ARG A 244 14.93 -21.14 -7.62
CA ARG A 244 13.93 -20.53 -6.72
C ARG A 244 13.72 -21.37 -5.47
N ARG A 245 13.78 -20.72 -4.31
CA ARG A 245 13.51 -21.33 -3.00
C ARG A 245 12.48 -20.51 -2.25
N THR A 246 11.54 -21.18 -1.59
CA THR A 246 10.55 -20.54 -0.70
C THR A 246 10.66 -21.16 0.69
N SER A 247 10.87 -20.32 1.69
CA SER A 247 10.98 -20.69 3.10
C SER A 247 9.96 -19.91 3.91
N ARG A 248 9.30 -20.58 4.87
CA ARG A 248 8.46 -19.91 5.86
C ARG A 248 9.32 -19.55 7.06
N LEU A 249 9.10 -18.38 7.65
CA LEU A 249 9.74 -17.96 8.89
C LEU A 249 8.71 -17.33 9.82
N GLU A 250 8.90 -17.49 11.12
CA GLU A 250 8.02 -16.93 12.14
C GLU A 250 8.82 -15.96 13.02
N PHE A 251 8.24 -14.79 13.28
CA PHE A 251 8.82 -13.76 14.11
C PHE A 251 7.69 -12.91 14.70
N ASP A 252 7.75 -12.65 16.02
CA ASP A 252 6.79 -11.79 16.73
C ASP A 252 5.31 -12.16 16.50
N ASP A 253 4.98 -13.45 16.70
CA ASP A 253 3.67 -14.05 16.43
C ASP A 253 3.14 -13.87 15.00
N ARG A 254 3.98 -13.49 14.04
CA ARG A 254 3.66 -13.40 12.61
C ARG A 254 4.47 -14.38 11.81
N SER A 255 3.89 -14.80 10.69
CA SER A 255 4.50 -15.74 9.78
C SER A 255 4.75 -15.02 8.45
N TYR A 256 5.90 -15.27 7.85
CA TYR A 256 6.36 -14.64 6.62
C TYR A 256 6.87 -15.70 5.64
N TYR A 257 6.75 -15.42 4.34
CA TYR A 257 7.34 -16.23 3.29
C TYR A 257 8.51 -15.48 2.66
N LEU A 258 9.71 -16.07 2.75
CA LEU A 258 10.91 -15.63 2.07
C LEU A 258 11.05 -16.41 0.76
N LYS A 259 10.89 -15.71 -0.37
CA LYS A 259 11.12 -16.27 -1.71
C LYS A 259 12.43 -15.74 -2.26
N THR A 260 13.39 -16.63 -2.50
CA THR A 260 14.71 -16.28 -3.02
C THR A 260 14.88 -16.82 -4.44
N HIS A 261 15.48 -16.02 -5.30
CA HIS A 261 15.81 -16.36 -6.67
C HIS A 261 17.33 -16.36 -6.85
N THR A 262 17.86 -17.44 -7.43
CA THR A 262 19.24 -17.54 -7.89
C THR A 262 19.21 -17.73 -9.41
N GLY A 263 20.07 -17.02 -10.13
CA GLY A 263 20.07 -17.03 -11.59
C GLY A 263 20.04 -18.44 -12.20
N VAL A 264 19.23 -18.62 -13.25
CA VAL A 264 18.88 -19.93 -13.84
C VAL A 264 19.86 -20.40 -14.93
N GLY A 265 20.90 -19.62 -15.25
CA GLY A 265 21.84 -19.92 -16.34
C GLY A 265 21.25 -19.71 -17.74
N TRP A 266 22.11 -19.50 -18.73
CA TRP A 266 21.71 -19.15 -20.11
C TRP A 266 21.01 -20.28 -20.87
N TRP A 267 21.43 -21.52 -20.64
CA TRP A 267 20.85 -22.70 -21.27
C TRP A 267 19.36 -22.89 -20.92
N GLU A 268 18.96 -22.55 -19.69
CA GLU A 268 17.57 -22.60 -19.23
C GLU A 268 16.72 -21.47 -19.86
N ILE A 269 17.31 -20.29 -20.08
CA ILE A 269 16.66 -19.15 -20.72
C ILE A 269 16.38 -19.45 -22.20
N ILE A 270 17.39 -19.94 -22.93
CA ILE A 270 17.28 -20.31 -24.35
C ILE A 270 16.24 -21.42 -24.53
N LYS A 271 16.27 -22.45 -23.67
CA LYS A 271 15.28 -23.55 -23.68
C LYS A 271 13.86 -23.06 -23.43
N ASN A 272 13.64 -22.04 -22.60
CA ASN A 272 12.29 -21.51 -22.39
C ASN A 272 11.82 -20.61 -23.57
N TRP A 273 12.77 -19.93 -24.23
CA TRP A 273 12.52 -19.11 -25.42
C TRP A 273 12.04 -19.94 -26.63
N THR A 274 12.56 -21.15 -26.82
CA THR A 274 12.07 -22.08 -27.86
C THR A 274 10.62 -22.53 -27.63
N TYR A 275 10.08 -22.38 -26.42
CA TYR A 275 8.65 -22.58 -26.09
C TYR A 275 7.85 -21.28 -25.94
N LEU A 276 8.40 -20.12 -26.36
CA LEU A 276 7.79 -18.79 -26.19
C LEU A 276 7.41 -18.46 -24.73
N ARG A 277 8.13 -19.03 -23.76
CA ARG A 277 7.96 -18.78 -22.33
C ARG A 277 9.15 -17.96 -21.85
N LEU A 278 8.90 -16.80 -21.24
CA LEU A 278 9.95 -16.10 -20.50
C LEU A 278 10.09 -16.77 -19.12
N PRO A 279 11.30 -17.15 -18.69
CA PRO A 279 11.54 -17.66 -17.34
C PRO A 279 11.30 -16.58 -16.30
N VAL A 280 11.09 -17.00 -15.04
CA VAL A 280 10.93 -16.09 -13.91
C VAL A 280 12.33 -15.69 -13.45
N LEU A 281 12.77 -14.51 -13.86
CA LEU A 281 14.16 -14.06 -13.75
C LEU A 281 14.50 -13.36 -12.42
N GLY A 282 13.53 -13.24 -11.49
CA GLY A 282 13.71 -12.64 -10.17
C GLY A 282 12.40 -12.25 -9.49
N ALA A 283 12.50 -11.69 -8.29
CA ALA A 283 11.35 -11.26 -7.48
C ALA A 283 10.70 -9.93 -7.93
N LYS A 284 11.31 -9.22 -8.88
CA LYS A 284 10.87 -7.89 -9.37
C LYS A 284 9.41 -7.85 -9.83
N ASN A 285 8.95 -8.87 -10.55
CA ASN A 285 7.56 -8.91 -11.02
C ASN A 285 6.57 -9.04 -9.85
N GLU A 286 6.93 -9.80 -8.82
CA GLU A 286 6.08 -9.97 -7.65
C GLU A 286 6.02 -8.67 -6.83
N TRP A 287 7.17 -7.99 -6.68
CA TRP A 287 7.23 -6.65 -6.09
C TRP A 287 6.32 -5.65 -6.81
N HIS A 288 6.50 -5.46 -8.12
CA HIS A 288 5.66 -4.52 -8.87
C HIS A 288 4.20 -4.96 -8.93
N GLY A 289 3.94 -6.27 -9.04
CA GLY A 289 2.59 -6.80 -9.04
C GLY A 289 1.83 -6.47 -7.76
N VAL A 290 2.45 -6.68 -6.59
CA VAL A 290 1.80 -6.36 -5.31
C VAL A 290 1.46 -4.88 -5.22
N HIS A 291 2.43 -4.00 -5.49
CA HIS A 291 2.19 -2.55 -5.42
C HIS A 291 1.12 -2.10 -6.43
N HIS A 292 1.14 -2.65 -7.64
CA HIS A 292 0.13 -2.36 -8.66
C HIS A 292 -1.28 -2.74 -8.20
N LEU A 293 -1.45 -3.94 -7.63
CA LEU A 293 -2.74 -4.39 -7.12
C LEU A 293 -3.22 -3.54 -5.93
N GLN A 294 -2.33 -3.23 -4.99
CA GLN A 294 -2.65 -2.39 -3.83
C GLN A 294 -3.11 -0.99 -4.25
N ARG A 295 -2.45 -0.36 -5.22
CA ARG A 295 -2.86 0.94 -5.80
C ARG A 295 -4.26 0.92 -6.41
N HIS A 296 -4.73 -0.24 -6.85
CA HIS A 296 -6.06 -0.41 -7.42
C HIS A 296 -7.07 -1.02 -6.43
N GLY A 297 -6.77 -0.99 -5.12
CA GLY A 297 -7.67 -1.48 -4.07
C GLY A 297 -7.92 -3.00 -4.13
N ILE A 298 -7.02 -3.77 -4.75
CA ILE A 298 -7.12 -5.22 -4.82
C ILE A 298 -6.32 -5.84 -3.68
N ASP A 299 -7.01 -6.58 -2.82
CA ASP A 299 -6.40 -7.36 -1.74
C ASP A 299 -5.37 -8.35 -2.30
N THR A 300 -4.13 -8.27 -1.81
CA THR A 300 -3.01 -9.16 -2.17
C THR A 300 -2.01 -9.26 -1.00
N LEU A 301 -0.84 -9.85 -1.25
CA LEU A 301 0.22 -10.03 -0.27
C LEU A 301 0.73 -8.69 0.25
N THR A 302 1.10 -8.62 1.53
CA THR A 302 1.83 -7.47 2.09
C THR A 302 3.33 -7.76 2.02
N ILE A 303 4.09 -6.86 1.39
CA ILE A 303 5.55 -7.02 1.32
C ILE A 303 6.17 -6.53 2.63
N ALA A 304 6.98 -7.39 3.24
CA ALA A 304 7.77 -7.10 4.43
C ALA A 304 9.27 -6.94 4.12
N GLY A 305 9.71 -7.24 2.90
CA GLY A 305 11.10 -7.02 2.49
C GLY A 305 11.35 -7.34 1.03
N TYR A 306 12.33 -6.67 0.43
CA TYR A 306 12.76 -6.90 -0.94
C TYR A 306 14.23 -6.51 -1.13
N GLY A 307 14.96 -7.36 -1.84
CA GLY A 307 16.34 -7.10 -2.22
C GLY A 307 16.66 -7.69 -3.59
N THR A 308 17.63 -7.08 -4.27
CA THR A 308 18.12 -7.58 -5.55
C THR A 308 19.61 -7.28 -5.73
N SER A 309 20.30 -8.19 -6.42
CA SER A 309 21.64 -7.99 -6.96
C SER A 309 21.53 -7.36 -8.36
N GLY A 310 22.08 -6.17 -8.56
CA GLY A 310 22.02 -5.43 -9.82
C GLY A 310 20.84 -4.47 -9.98
N GLU A 311 20.98 -3.56 -10.96
CA GLU A 311 20.04 -2.47 -11.22
C GLU A 311 18.64 -2.91 -11.70
N ILE A 312 17.64 -2.08 -11.39
CA ILE A 312 16.40 -1.99 -12.16
C ILE A 312 16.70 -1.03 -13.33
N GLY A 313 17.12 -1.55 -14.48
CA GLY A 313 17.13 -0.78 -15.73
C GLY A 313 18.26 -1.04 -16.74
N GLU A 314 19.39 -1.65 -16.37
CA GLU A 314 20.47 -1.92 -17.33
C GLU A 314 20.13 -2.89 -18.49
N PHE A 315 20.40 -2.46 -19.73
CA PHE A 315 20.63 -3.31 -20.92
C PHE A 315 22.06 -3.88 -20.87
N SER A 316 22.36 -4.55 -19.77
CA SER A 316 23.50 -5.45 -19.60
C SER A 316 22.90 -6.86 -19.53
N TRP A 317 23.55 -7.85 -20.14
CA TRP A 317 23.06 -9.22 -20.17
C TRP A 317 23.60 -10.09 -19.00
N PRO A 318 23.15 -9.94 -17.72
CA PRO A 318 23.35 -10.95 -16.68
C PRO A 318 22.01 -11.44 -16.09
N TYR A 319 20.92 -11.50 -16.88
CA TYR A 319 19.64 -12.10 -16.45
C TYR A 319 19.81 -13.55 -15.94
N ALA A 320 20.87 -14.24 -16.39
CA ALA A 320 21.21 -15.59 -16.01
C ALA A 320 21.81 -15.72 -14.59
N THR A 321 22.26 -14.63 -13.95
CA THR A 321 22.97 -14.66 -12.65
C THR A 321 22.34 -13.78 -11.56
N ARG A 322 21.31 -12.97 -11.89
CA ARG A 322 20.64 -12.09 -10.91
C ARG A 322 20.08 -12.88 -9.73
N GLN A 323 20.41 -12.41 -8.54
CA GLN A 323 19.92 -12.88 -7.26
C GLN A 323 18.93 -11.88 -6.70
N SER A 324 17.82 -12.34 -6.15
CA SER A 324 16.86 -11.46 -5.48
C SER A 324 16.12 -12.22 -4.39
N PHE A 325 15.52 -11.47 -3.47
CA PHE A 325 14.59 -12.01 -2.51
C PHE A 325 13.37 -11.10 -2.35
N ILE A 326 12.25 -11.69 -1.98
CA ILE A 326 11.06 -10.98 -1.51
C ILE A 326 10.53 -11.69 -0.27
N ILE A 327 10.13 -10.89 0.72
CA ILE A 327 9.52 -11.34 1.97
C ILE A 327 8.09 -10.83 1.98
N THR A 328 7.13 -11.72 2.16
CA THR A 328 5.70 -11.37 2.23
C THR A 328 5.09 -11.87 3.52
N GLU A 329 4.22 -11.09 4.16
CA GLU A 329 3.43 -11.57 5.30
C GLU A 329 2.49 -12.70 4.85
N GLU A 330 2.31 -13.70 5.71
CA GLU A 330 1.34 -14.77 5.51
C GLU A 330 -0.09 -14.28 5.80
N ILE A 331 -1.03 -14.66 4.94
CA ILE A 331 -2.45 -14.38 5.13
C ILE A 331 -3.04 -15.47 6.03
N LYS A 332 -2.98 -15.25 7.35
CA LYS A 332 -3.47 -16.21 8.36
C LYS A 332 -4.97 -16.52 8.21
N GLY A 333 -5.34 -17.78 8.45
CA GLY A 333 -6.74 -18.22 8.45
C GLY A 333 -7.41 -18.16 7.08
N SER A 334 -6.63 -18.27 6.01
CA SER A 334 -7.15 -18.31 4.64
C SER A 334 -7.11 -19.73 4.06
N ILE A 335 -8.05 -20.02 3.16
CA ILE A 335 -8.09 -21.24 2.35
C ILE A 335 -8.00 -20.86 0.88
N SER A 336 -7.46 -21.74 0.03
CA SER A 336 -7.48 -21.47 -1.41
C SER A 336 -8.89 -21.67 -1.99
N LEU A 337 -9.23 -21.00 -3.09
CA LEU A 337 -10.50 -21.28 -3.77
C LEU A 337 -10.52 -22.65 -4.46
N GLU A 338 -9.36 -23.29 -4.66
CA GLU A 338 -9.29 -24.68 -5.13
C GLU A 338 -9.73 -25.66 -4.03
N GLU A 339 -9.29 -25.43 -2.80
CA GLU A 339 -9.76 -26.18 -1.63
C GLU A 339 -11.26 -25.96 -1.41
N LEU A 340 -11.73 -24.71 -1.50
CA LEU A 340 -13.16 -24.40 -1.48
C LEU A 340 -13.93 -25.11 -2.60
N SER A 341 -13.36 -25.18 -3.80
CA SER A 341 -13.95 -25.89 -4.93
C SER A 341 -14.16 -27.37 -4.60
N TYR A 342 -13.21 -28.00 -3.92
CA TYR A 342 -13.34 -29.38 -3.47
C TYR A 342 -14.44 -29.54 -2.40
N GLU A 343 -14.49 -28.63 -1.40
CA GLU A 343 -15.56 -28.61 -0.40
C GLU A 343 -16.95 -28.52 -1.05
N TRP A 344 -17.12 -27.62 -2.03
CA TRP A 344 -18.40 -27.40 -2.70
C TRP A 344 -18.79 -28.51 -3.67
N GLN A 345 -17.84 -29.28 -4.23
CA GLN A 345 -18.17 -30.45 -5.03
C GLN A 345 -18.83 -31.54 -4.18
N GLN A 346 -18.40 -31.69 -2.93
CA GLN A 346 -19.00 -32.66 -2.00
C GLN A 346 -20.26 -32.12 -1.33
N ASN A 347 -20.21 -30.85 -0.91
CA ASN A 347 -21.29 -30.18 -0.20
C ASN A 347 -21.66 -28.87 -0.92
N PRO A 348 -22.42 -28.94 -2.02
CA PRO A 348 -22.81 -27.75 -2.75
C PRO A 348 -23.61 -26.78 -1.89
N PRO A 349 -23.40 -25.45 -2.04
CA PRO A 349 -24.15 -24.45 -1.30
C PRO A 349 -25.64 -24.51 -1.65
N ARG A 350 -26.49 -24.71 -0.63
CA ARG A 350 -27.95 -24.90 -0.78
C ARG A 350 -28.75 -23.85 -0.01
N LYS A 351 -28.23 -23.35 1.11
CA LYS A 351 -28.91 -22.32 1.92
C LYS A 351 -28.90 -20.98 1.19
N LYS A 352 -29.90 -20.12 1.47
CA LYS A 352 -29.97 -18.78 0.89
C LYS A 352 -28.71 -17.95 1.19
N SER A 353 -28.18 -18.04 2.42
CA SER A 353 -26.94 -17.37 2.84
C SER A 353 -25.73 -17.87 2.04
N GLU A 354 -25.54 -19.18 1.92
CA GLU A 354 -24.47 -19.80 1.14
C GLU A 354 -24.55 -19.45 -0.36
N LEU A 355 -25.76 -19.42 -0.94
CA LEU A 355 -25.97 -19.02 -2.33
C LEU A 355 -25.66 -17.54 -2.56
N ARG A 356 -25.94 -16.67 -1.59
CA ARG A 356 -25.51 -15.25 -1.62
C ARG A 356 -24.00 -15.15 -1.56
N TYR A 357 -23.35 -15.91 -0.68
CA TYR A 357 -21.90 -15.95 -0.53
C TYR A 357 -21.20 -16.43 -1.81
N LYS A 358 -21.71 -17.50 -2.43
CA LYS A 358 -21.25 -17.98 -3.75
C LYS A 358 -21.31 -16.87 -4.80
N ARG A 359 -22.44 -16.15 -4.88
CA ARG A 359 -22.62 -15.06 -5.85
C ARG A 359 -21.69 -13.88 -5.56
N TRP A 360 -21.44 -13.56 -4.29
CA TRP A 360 -20.47 -12.55 -3.91
C TRP A 360 -19.06 -12.93 -4.36
N LEU A 361 -18.60 -14.17 -4.10
CA LEU A 361 -17.30 -14.65 -4.57
C LEU A 361 -17.16 -14.53 -6.09
N ILE A 362 -18.18 -14.96 -6.85
CA ILE A 362 -18.17 -14.85 -8.32
C ILE A 362 -18.01 -13.40 -8.78
N ARG A 363 -18.76 -12.47 -8.16
CA ARG A 363 -18.64 -11.04 -8.49
C ARG A 363 -17.28 -10.50 -8.12
N ARG A 364 -16.78 -10.80 -6.91
CA ARG A 364 -15.49 -10.29 -6.43
C ARG A 364 -14.33 -10.75 -7.33
N ILE A 365 -14.31 -12.01 -7.76
CA ILE A 365 -13.31 -12.52 -8.71
C ILE A 365 -13.43 -11.80 -10.06
N ALA A 366 -14.65 -11.55 -10.54
CA ALA A 366 -14.88 -10.83 -11.80
C ALA A 366 -14.44 -9.36 -11.74
N GLU A 367 -14.72 -8.68 -10.62
CA GLU A 367 -14.30 -7.31 -10.31
C GLU A 367 -12.77 -7.21 -10.25
N MET A 368 -12.10 -8.14 -9.55
CA MET A 368 -10.64 -8.21 -9.51
C MET A 368 -10.07 -8.43 -10.92
N ALA A 369 -10.59 -9.40 -11.68
CA ALA A 369 -10.13 -9.68 -13.04
C ALA A 369 -10.30 -8.45 -13.96
N ARG A 370 -11.44 -7.76 -13.86
CA ARG A 370 -11.72 -6.54 -14.62
C ARG A 370 -10.72 -5.45 -14.27
N THR A 371 -10.55 -5.16 -12.98
CA THR A 371 -9.68 -4.09 -12.49
C THR A 371 -8.21 -4.35 -12.86
N ILE A 372 -7.75 -5.60 -12.74
CA ILE A 372 -6.41 -6.02 -13.22
C ILE A 372 -6.26 -5.73 -14.72
N HIS A 373 -7.23 -6.14 -15.55
CA HIS A 373 -7.12 -5.96 -17.00
C HIS A 373 -7.34 -4.52 -17.48
N GLN A 374 -8.11 -3.71 -16.75
CA GLN A 374 -8.33 -2.30 -17.07
C GLN A 374 -7.14 -1.42 -16.66
N SER A 375 -6.41 -1.81 -15.62
CA SER A 375 -5.17 -1.14 -15.19
C SER A 375 -3.96 -1.46 -16.06
N GLY A 376 -4.14 -2.17 -17.18
CA GLY A 376 -3.04 -2.54 -18.08
C GLY A 376 -2.21 -3.73 -17.60
N ALA A 377 -2.64 -4.43 -16.56
CA ALA A 377 -1.98 -5.61 -16.03
C ALA A 377 -2.62 -6.94 -16.46
N ASN A 378 -1.85 -8.03 -16.35
CA ASN A 378 -2.33 -9.41 -16.44
C ASN A 378 -1.50 -10.33 -15.54
N HIS A 379 -2.14 -11.32 -14.93
CA HIS A 379 -1.57 -12.21 -13.93
C HIS A 379 -0.72 -13.35 -14.53
N ARG A 380 -1.10 -13.86 -15.71
CA ARG A 380 -0.52 -15.04 -16.42
C ARG A 380 -0.79 -16.40 -15.81
N ASP A 381 -0.96 -16.48 -14.51
CA ASP A 381 -1.27 -17.72 -13.77
C ASP A 381 -2.58 -17.57 -12.97
N PHE A 382 -3.61 -17.03 -13.61
CA PHE A 382 -4.89 -16.71 -12.97
C PHE A 382 -5.75 -17.98 -12.81
N TYR A 383 -5.64 -18.66 -11.67
CA TYR A 383 -6.36 -19.92 -11.35
C TYR A 383 -6.93 -19.88 -9.93
N LEU A 384 -7.94 -20.68 -9.61
CA LEU A 384 -8.56 -20.72 -8.27
C LEU A 384 -7.56 -20.91 -7.11
N CYS A 385 -6.50 -21.70 -7.31
CA CYS A 385 -5.47 -21.92 -6.29
C CYS A 385 -4.65 -20.66 -5.93
N HIS A 386 -4.70 -19.62 -6.77
CA HIS A 386 -4.03 -18.33 -6.52
C HIS A 386 -4.97 -17.28 -5.90
N PHE A 387 -6.16 -17.70 -5.49
CA PHE A 387 -7.07 -16.88 -4.70
C PHE A 387 -7.15 -17.44 -3.29
N LEU A 388 -6.80 -16.63 -2.29
CA LEU A 388 -6.93 -16.99 -0.89
C LEU A 388 -8.14 -16.29 -0.28
N LEU A 389 -9.05 -17.08 0.27
CA LEU A 389 -10.26 -16.62 0.93
C LEU A 389 -10.05 -16.66 2.44
N GLN A 390 -10.05 -15.49 3.07
CA GLN A 390 -10.14 -15.36 4.51
C GLN A 390 -11.62 -15.27 4.90
N ARG A 391 -12.16 -16.36 5.45
CA ARG A 391 -13.57 -16.45 5.84
C ARG A 391 -13.78 -15.75 7.18
N ALA A 392 -14.79 -14.91 7.25
CA ALA A 392 -15.29 -14.37 8.50
C ALA A 392 -16.72 -14.86 8.76
N TYR A 393 -17.07 -14.94 10.04
CA TYR A 393 -18.37 -15.40 10.50
C TYR A 393 -19.04 -14.34 11.38
N ASP A 394 -20.35 -14.23 11.26
CA ASP A 394 -21.20 -13.37 12.08
C ASP A 394 -22.40 -14.18 12.55
N ASN A 395 -22.58 -14.32 13.87
CA ASN A 395 -23.59 -15.21 14.48
C ASN A 395 -23.60 -16.65 13.94
N GLY A 396 -22.42 -17.19 13.63
CA GLY A 396 -22.25 -18.55 13.09
C GLY A 396 -22.51 -18.69 11.59
N GLU A 397 -22.91 -17.62 10.88
CA GLU A 397 -23.05 -17.62 9.42
C GLU A 397 -21.88 -16.92 8.72
N LEU A 398 -21.57 -17.32 7.48
CA LEU A 398 -20.54 -16.65 6.68
C LEU A 398 -20.92 -15.19 6.39
N SER A 399 -20.04 -14.27 6.79
CA SER A 399 -20.21 -12.83 6.59
C SER A 399 -19.54 -12.38 5.30
N ILE A 400 -20.31 -11.76 4.40
CA ILE A 400 -19.78 -11.18 3.16
C ILE A 400 -18.94 -9.94 3.45
N GLU A 401 -19.33 -9.13 4.43
CA GLU A 401 -18.71 -7.83 4.73
C GLU A 401 -17.37 -7.98 5.43
N LYS A 402 -17.23 -9.00 6.27
CA LYS A 402 -16.01 -9.27 7.04
C LYS A 402 -15.03 -10.20 6.32
N SER A 403 -15.47 -10.95 5.32
CA SER A 403 -14.62 -11.85 4.53
C SER A 403 -13.77 -11.09 3.51
N LYS A 404 -12.54 -11.55 3.29
CA LYS A 404 -11.61 -10.96 2.32
C LYS A 404 -11.12 -11.99 1.31
N LEU A 405 -10.88 -11.54 0.07
CA LEU A 405 -10.40 -12.38 -1.01
C LEU A 405 -9.12 -11.79 -1.60
N TYR A 406 -8.02 -12.51 -1.45
CA TYR A 406 -6.70 -12.09 -1.88
C TYR A 406 -6.32 -12.79 -3.18
N VAL A 407 -5.60 -12.11 -4.07
CA VAL A 407 -4.91 -12.74 -5.21
C VAL A 407 -3.42 -12.80 -4.93
N ILE A 408 -2.78 -13.93 -5.22
CA ILE A 408 -1.37 -14.21 -4.88
C ILE A 408 -0.59 -14.77 -6.08
N ASP A 409 0.71 -15.00 -5.89
CA ASP A 409 1.62 -15.58 -6.89
C ASP A 409 1.85 -14.71 -8.14
N LEU A 410 2.10 -13.43 -7.89
CA LEU A 410 2.28 -12.38 -8.91
C LEU A 410 3.65 -12.42 -9.61
N HIS A 411 4.44 -13.47 -9.40
CA HIS A 411 5.80 -13.63 -9.93
C HIS A 411 5.90 -13.59 -11.47
N ARG A 412 4.77 -13.77 -12.18
CA ARG A 412 4.66 -13.67 -13.64
C ARG A 412 3.70 -12.58 -14.09
N MET A 413 3.21 -11.75 -13.18
CA MET A 413 2.38 -10.62 -13.51
C MET A 413 3.14 -9.67 -14.45
N GLN A 414 2.42 -9.13 -15.42
CA GLN A 414 2.96 -8.19 -16.41
C GLN A 414 2.09 -6.95 -16.40
N ILE A 415 2.72 -5.77 -16.32
CA ILE A 415 2.06 -4.47 -16.29
C ILE A 415 2.47 -3.70 -17.55
N ARG A 416 1.50 -3.07 -18.20
CA ARG A 416 1.64 -2.33 -19.46
C ARG A 416 0.69 -1.12 -19.44
N ARG A 417 0.78 -0.28 -20.47
CA ARG A 417 -0.20 0.78 -20.72
C ARG A 417 -1.61 0.25 -20.94
N GLU A 418 -1.74 -0.85 -21.68
CA GLU A 418 -3.00 -1.54 -21.90
C GLU A 418 -2.75 -3.04 -21.93
N THR A 419 -3.69 -3.83 -21.40
CA THR A 419 -3.61 -5.29 -21.44
C THR A 419 -4.03 -5.82 -22.81
N PRO A 420 -3.13 -6.44 -23.59
CA PRO A 420 -3.49 -7.02 -24.88
C PRO A 420 -4.55 -8.12 -24.72
N GLU A 421 -5.47 -8.23 -25.69
CA GLU A 421 -6.60 -9.16 -25.64
C GLU A 421 -6.15 -10.61 -25.42
N ARG A 422 -5.07 -11.05 -26.05
CA ARG A 422 -4.51 -12.41 -25.86
C ARG A 422 -4.17 -12.74 -24.40
N TRP A 423 -3.79 -11.73 -23.60
CA TRP A 423 -3.44 -11.89 -22.18
C TRP A 423 -4.70 -11.90 -21.32
N LYS A 424 -5.70 -11.05 -21.63
CA LYS A 424 -7.04 -11.15 -21.04
C LYS A 424 -7.63 -12.55 -21.27
N LEU A 425 -7.57 -13.02 -22.52
CA LEU A 425 -8.02 -14.35 -22.92
C LEU A 425 -7.29 -15.44 -22.14
N LYS A 426 -5.97 -15.32 -21.96
CA LYS A 426 -5.18 -16.31 -21.21
C LYS A 426 -5.63 -16.42 -19.75
N ASP A 427 -5.76 -15.29 -19.06
CA ASP A 427 -6.09 -15.28 -17.63
C ASP A 427 -7.52 -15.79 -17.39
N ILE A 428 -8.48 -15.31 -18.18
CA ILE A 428 -9.88 -15.77 -18.06
C ILE A 428 -10.03 -17.25 -18.47
N SER A 429 -9.29 -17.73 -19.47
CA SER A 429 -9.27 -19.15 -19.83
C SER A 429 -8.66 -20.01 -18.73
N GLY A 430 -7.60 -19.53 -18.07
CA GLY A 430 -6.97 -20.20 -16.93
C GLY A 430 -7.93 -20.34 -15.77
N LEU A 431 -8.62 -19.25 -15.42
CA LEU A 431 -9.62 -19.24 -14.35
C LEU A 431 -10.76 -20.21 -14.67
N ARG A 432 -11.30 -20.12 -15.90
CA ARG A 432 -12.36 -21.04 -16.34
C ARG A 432 -11.91 -22.50 -16.27
N PHE A 433 -10.70 -22.79 -16.72
CA PHE A 433 -10.13 -24.13 -16.65
C PHE A 433 -10.10 -24.65 -15.20
N SER A 434 -9.63 -23.84 -14.24
CA SER A 434 -9.65 -24.22 -12.81
C SER A 434 -11.06 -24.35 -12.21
N CYS A 435 -12.10 -23.87 -12.89
CA CYS A 435 -13.50 -23.99 -12.47
C CYS A 435 -14.24 -25.17 -13.13
N LEU A 436 -13.62 -25.92 -14.06
CA LEU A 436 -14.33 -26.95 -14.83
C LEU A 436 -14.94 -28.03 -13.95
N ALA A 437 -14.28 -28.45 -12.88
CA ALA A 437 -14.82 -29.44 -11.94
C ALA A 437 -16.12 -28.95 -11.26
N LEU A 438 -16.20 -27.66 -10.89
CA LEU A 438 -17.43 -27.07 -10.34
C LEU A 438 -18.55 -26.96 -11.38
N ILE A 439 -18.20 -26.74 -12.64
CA ILE A 439 -19.17 -26.67 -13.75
C ILE A 439 -19.74 -28.07 -14.02
N ASP A 440 -18.87 -29.09 -14.11
CA ASP A 440 -19.26 -30.48 -14.35
C ASP A 440 -20.11 -31.03 -13.21
N ALA A 441 -19.79 -30.68 -11.95
CA ALA A 441 -20.57 -31.04 -10.78
C ALA A 441 -21.89 -30.24 -10.63
N GLY A 442 -22.18 -29.30 -11.54
CA GLY A 442 -23.38 -28.46 -11.50
C GLY A 442 -23.40 -27.41 -10.38
N VAL A 443 -22.31 -27.24 -9.63
CA VAL A 443 -22.15 -26.24 -8.57
C VAL A 443 -22.13 -24.84 -9.16
N LEU A 444 -21.40 -24.63 -10.25
CA LEU A 444 -21.43 -23.41 -11.04
C LEU A 444 -22.41 -23.56 -12.20
N THR A 445 -23.53 -22.84 -12.11
CA THR A 445 -24.58 -22.88 -13.14
C THR A 445 -24.26 -21.94 -14.31
N GLN A 446 -24.96 -22.08 -15.43
CA GLN A 446 -24.87 -21.11 -16.55
C GLN A 446 -25.18 -19.68 -16.10
N ARG A 447 -26.13 -19.50 -15.17
CA ARG A 447 -26.45 -18.18 -14.62
C ARG A 447 -25.29 -17.59 -13.82
N ASP A 448 -24.49 -18.44 -13.15
CA ASP A 448 -23.30 -18.01 -12.41
C ASP A 448 -22.19 -17.57 -13.38
N LEU A 449 -22.01 -18.28 -14.48
CA LEU A 449 -21.10 -17.88 -15.56
C LEU A 449 -21.52 -16.54 -16.19
N TYR A 450 -22.81 -16.35 -16.47
CA TYR A 450 -23.33 -15.07 -16.99
C TYR A 450 -23.14 -13.90 -16.01
N ARG A 451 -23.28 -14.14 -14.70
CA ARG A 451 -22.97 -13.11 -13.68
C ARG A 451 -21.50 -12.70 -13.72
N PHE A 452 -20.60 -13.67 -13.81
CA PHE A 452 -19.17 -13.39 -13.97
C PHE A 452 -18.93 -12.53 -15.21
N MET A 453 -19.47 -12.94 -16.36
CA MET A 453 -19.28 -12.24 -17.64
C MET A 453 -19.79 -10.80 -17.62
N SER A 454 -21.00 -10.57 -17.10
CA SER A 454 -21.58 -9.23 -16.99
C SER A 454 -20.78 -8.33 -16.05
N THR A 455 -20.32 -8.88 -14.91
CA THR A 455 -19.51 -8.13 -13.95
C THR A 455 -18.12 -7.80 -14.52
N TYR A 456 -17.48 -8.77 -15.18
CA TYR A 456 -16.16 -8.61 -15.79
C TYR A 456 -16.16 -7.56 -16.91
N LEU A 457 -17.21 -7.50 -17.73
CA LEU A 457 -17.35 -6.50 -18.79
C LEU A 457 -17.87 -5.16 -18.28
N GLY A 458 -18.52 -5.14 -17.11
CA GLY A 458 -19.21 -3.95 -16.61
C GLY A 458 -20.41 -3.53 -17.43
N ALA A 459 -21.06 -4.47 -18.09
CA ALA A 459 -22.15 -4.22 -19.01
C ALA A 459 -23.33 -5.17 -18.74
N PRO A 460 -24.57 -4.81 -19.10
CA PRO A 460 -25.72 -5.71 -19.06
C PRO A 460 -25.44 -7.00 -19.85
N LEU A 461 -26.05 -8.12 -19.43
CA LEU A 461 -25.78 -9.44 -20.03
C LEU A 461 -26.03 -9.48 -21.55
N ARG A 462 -27.03 -8.73 -22.04
CA ARG A 462 -27.36 -8.65 -23.46
C ARG A 462 -26.16 -8.16 -24.27
N ASP A 463 -25.51 -7.09 -23.81
CA ASP A 463 -24.36 -6.47 -24.46
C ASP A 463 -23.09 -7.30 -24.27
N ALA A 464 -22.96 -7.92 -23.09
CA ALA A 464 -21.89 -8.85 -22.77
C ALA A 464 -21.83 -10.07 -23.71
N TRP A 465 -22.98 -10.51 -24.24
CA TRP A 465 -23.05 -11.66 -25.14
C TRP A 465 -22.98 -11.27 -26.62
N SER A 466 -23.63 -10.17 -27.03
CA SER A 466 -23.64 -9.76 -28.44
C SER A 466 -22.32 -9.15 -28.91
N GLY A 467 -21.65 -8.36 -28.06
CA GLY A 467 -20.39 -7.68 -28.40
C GLY A 467 -19.12 -8.53 -28.23
N TYR A 468 -19.18 -9.59 -27.41
CA TYR A 468 -18.00 -10.37 -27.00
C TYR A 468 -18.12 -11.87 -27.28
N ARG A 469 -19.04 -12.27 -28.16
CA ARG A 469 -19.30 -13.69 -28.47
C ARG A 469 -18.03 -14.46 -28.88
N SER A 470 -17.17 -13.84 -29.69
CA SER A 470 -15.89 -14.46 -30.12
C SER A 470 -14.98 -14.71 -28.93
N PHE A 471 -14.73 -13.68 -28.11
CA PHE A 471 -13.87 -13.76 -26.92
C PHE A 471 -14.30 -14.89 -25.97
N TRP A 472 -15.59 -14.98 -25.64
CA TRP A 472 -16.08 -16.03 -24.74
C TRP A 472 -16.06 -17.43 -25.37
N GLY A 473 -16.30 -17.54 -26.68
CA GLY A 473 -16.10 -18.79 -27.43
C GLY A 473 -14.66 -19.27 -27.35
N GLU A 474 -13.69 -18.37 -27.52
CA GLU A 474 -12.27 -18.66 -27.39
C GLU A 474 -11.86 -19.03 -25.97
N VAL A 475 -12.40 -18.34 -24.95
CA VAL A 475 -12.20 -18.68 -23.53
C VAL A 475 -12.62 -20.14 -23.27
N ILE A 476 -13.79 -20.53 -23.77
CA ILE A 476 -14.32 -21.89 -23.59
C ILE A 476 -13.42 -22.91 -24.31
N SER A 477 -13.11 -22.67 -25.58
CA SER A 477 -12.26 -23.55 -26.39
C SER A 477 -10.89 -23.76 -25.75
N LYS A 478 -10.24 -22.67 -25.31
CA LYS A 478 -8.91 -22.71 -24.69
C LYS A 478 -8.91 -23.41 -23.34
N ALA A 479 -9.94 -23.22 -22.51
CA ALA A 479 -10.09 -23.94 -21.25
C ALA A 479 -10.24 -25.46 -21.47
N ASN A 480 -11.02 -25.88 -22.47
CA ASN A 480 -11.18 -27.29 -22.83
C ASN A 480 -9.86 -27.89 -23.37
N ASN A 481 -9.11 -27.14 -24.16
CA ASN A 481 -7.80 -27.56 -24.65
C ASN A 481 -6.78 -27.77 -23.51
N LEU A 482 -6.83 -26.93 -22.47
CA LEU A 482 -6.01 -27.10 -21.26
C LEU A 482 -6.36 -28.41 -20.54
N ARG A 483 -7.66 -28.71 -20.37
CA ARG A 483 -8.13 -29.98 -19.80
C ARG A 483 -7.67 -31.19 -20.60
N ALA A 484 -7.82 -31.16 -21.93
CA ALA A 484 -7.39 -32.24 -22.81
C ALA A 484 -5.85 -32.44 -22.77
N ALA A 485 -5.07 -31.38 -22.58
CA ALA A 485 -3.63 -31.49 -22.42
C ALA A 485 -3.24 -32.10 -21.07
N GLU A 486 -3.97 -31.80 -19.99
CA GLU A 486 -3.75 -32.37 -18.66
C GLU A 486 -4.10 -33.87 -18.62
N GLN A 487 -5.23 -34.25 -19.21
CA GLN A 487 -5.64 -35.65 -19.31
C GLN A 487 -4.62 -36.49 -20.07
N ARG A 488 -4.07 -35.98 -21.19
CA ARG A 488 -2.99 -36.67 -21.93
C ARG A 488 -1.74 -36.90 -21.08
N LYS A 489 -1.30 -35.90 -20.31
CA LYS A 489 -0.16 -36.06 -19.39
C LYS A 489 -0.40 -37.11 -18.31
N SER A 490 -1.62 -37.18 -17.78
CA SER A 490 -1.97 -38.19 -16.77
C SER A 490 -1.95 -39.62 -17.32
N LEU A 491 -2.30 -39.80 -18.60
CA LEU A 491 -2.28 -41.09 -19.29
C LEU A 491 -0.86 -41.53 -19.67
N GLU A 492 0.05 -40.60 -19.91
CA GLU A 492 1.45 -40.85 -20.27
C GLU A 492 2.35 -41.19 -19.07
N GLY A 493 1.81 -41.27 -17.84
CA GLY A 493 2.59 -41.58 -16.63
C GLY A 493 3.62 -40.50 -16.25
N LEU A 494 3.62 -39.36 -16.94
CA LEU A 494 4.44 -38.21 -16.59
C LEU A 494 3.85 -37.56 -15.33
N PRO A 495 4.65 -37.32 -14.28
CA PRO A 495 4.15 -36.63 -13.09
C PRO A 495 3.52 -35.31 -13.52
N ALA A 496 2.29 -35.07 -13.07
CA ALA A 496 1.58 -33.83 -13.36
C ALA A 496 2.51 -32.66 -13.06
N THR A 497 2.88 -31.89 -14.10
CA THR A 497 3.96 -30.91 -14.06
C THR A 497 3.68 -29.84 -13.00
N ALA A 498 4.19 -29.98 -11.78
CA ALA A 498 4.44 -29.00 -10.69
C ALA A 498 3.41 -27.87 -10.42
N LYS A 499 2.25 -27.87 -11.07
CA LYS A 499 1.10 -26.98 -10.86
C LYS A 499 -0.04 -27.69 -10.14
N THR A 500 0.10 -29.00 -9.96
CA THR A 500 -0.79 -29.90 -9.24
C THR A 500 0.11 -30.94 -8.58
N VAL A 501 0.55 -30.67 -7.35
CA VAL A 501 1.16 -31.66 -6.44
C VAL A 501 0.28 -31.66 -5.19
N PRO A 502 -0.06 -32.83 -4.64
CA PRO A 502 -1.25 -33.05 -3.84
C PRO A 502 -1.12 -32.53 -2.41
N ALA A 503 -2.26 -32.20 -1.82
CA ALA A 503 -2.58 -32.23 -0.39
C ALA A 503 -1.41 -31.91 0.56
N ALA A 504 -1.24 -30.64 0.92
CA ALA A 504 -0.91 -30.36 2.31
C ALA A 504 -2.17 -30.71 3.12
N ARG A 505 -2.24 -31.95 3.60
CA ARG A 505 -3.15 -32.32 4.68
C ARG A 505 -2.88 -31.37 5.84
N THR A 506 -3.79 -30.45 6.10
CA THR A 506 -4.05 -29.97 7.45
C THR A 506 -4.54 -31.17 8.26
N GLN A 507 -3.60 -31.92 8.85
CA GLN A 507 -3.92 -32.75 10.00
C GLN A 507 -4.09 -31.81 11.21
N HIS A 508 -5.21 -32.03 11.90
CA HIS A 508 -5.66 -31.53 13.20
C HIS A 508 -4.70 -30.69 14.05
#